data_AF-A0A6F8ZKM8-F1
#
_entry.id   AF-A0A6F8ZKM8-F1
#
_cell.length_a   1.000
_cell.length_b   1.000
_cell.length_c   1.000
_cell.angle_alpha   90.00
_cell.angle_beta   90.00
_cell.angle_gamma   90.00
#
_symmetry.space_group_name_H-M   'P 1'
#
loop_
_entity.id
_entity.type
_entity.pdbx_description
1 polymer ?
#
loop_
_entity_poly.entity_id
_entity_poly.type
_entity_poly.pdbx_seq_one_letter_code
_entity_poly.pdbx_strand_id
1 'polypeptide(L)'
;MPEAWIGLGSNLGHRRANLLFGLDGLARLGRVKAVSRFYASTPAGVAGNQPDFLNAVARLDTALDPLRLLAALQQREREAGRVRRPGGLPEPRTLDLDLLLYEGLEMRTPILTLPHPRLTARAFVLHPLLETAAPDLFPARLARRLRAAHRRTGTAGLKAAPWTAGREDPAVAAADLDPAVLRGVLPTDWLGHTLESAAALGSTNERLKCWRAEAEREGISLPEGAVVVADRQTHGRGRLGRSWWSPPGAGLYLSVLLRPPPDRASELGLVSLLAGVAVAQAVEDLTAAAHRWQPGPAPLPPARLRLKWPNDGVVQVPGRERAAKVFGILVEAGQEARGPWAVVGIGVNVNVPAEAPPAGGGPAASLEAAWDRPWPRQVLWARLAMALEVAYRRWIIEGPAPLIEAWARRSLTLGRLVAVHRPGEMAPLVIGRAVGLEPDGALLVQDPGGTLVPCYGGEVSIRDPDGSYAGG
;
A
#
# COMPACT_ATOMS: atom_id res chain seq x y z
N MET A 1 -8.49 23.03 -23.67
CA MET A 1 -9.03 21.79 -23.07
C MET A 1 -10.17 22.21 -22.17
N PRO A 2 -11.34 21.56 -22.22
CA PRO A 2 -12.45 21.89 -21.33
C PRO A 2 -12.08 21.61 -19.87
N GLU A 3 -12.71 22.36 -18.97
CA GLU A 3 -12.55 22.18 -17.53
C GLU A 3 -13.65 21.28 -16.93
N ALA A 4 -13.26 20.43 -15.98
CA ALA A 4 -14.15 19.60 -15.19
C ALA A 4 -13.93 19.84 -13.69
N TRP A 5 -14.99 19.73 -12.90
CA TRP A 5 -14.91 19.75 -11.44
C TRP A 5 -15.32 18.40 -10.89
N ILE A 6 -14.43 17.80 -10.11
CA ILE A 6 -14.58 16.46 -9.56
C ILE A 6 -14.66 16.57 -8.05
N GLY A 7 -15.76 16.11 -7.47
CA GLY A 7 -15.90 15.93 -6.03
C GLY A 7 -15.21 14.64 -5.61
N LEU A 8 -14.43 14.70 -4.54
CA LEU A 8 -13.79 13.55 -3.93
C LEU A 8 -14.36 13.34 -2.52
N GLY A 9 -14.61 12.09 -2.16
CA GLY A 9 -15.12 11.71 -0.84
C GLY A 9 -14.55 10.38 -0.36
N SER A 10 -14.30 10.24 0.94
CA SER A 10 -13.87 8.99 1.56
C SER A 10 -14.34 8.91 3.01
N ASN A 11 -14.89 7.77 3.44
CA ASN A 11 -15.25 7.52 4.84
C ASN A 11 -14.84 6.15 5.38
N LEU A 12 -14.10 5.36 4.62
CA LEU A 12 -13.49 4.10 5.07
C LEU A 12 -11.98 4.12 4.89
N GLY A 13 -11.29 3.39 5.77
CA GLY A 13 -9.85 3.19 5.69
C GLY A 13 -9.07 4.46 5.99
N HIS A 14 -7.88 4.54 5.39
CA HIS A 14 -7.10 5.76 5.38
C HIS A 14 -7.70 6.82 4.45
N ARG A 15 -8.72 7.56 4.92
CA ARG A 15 -9.53 8.49 4.11
C ARG A 15 -8.67 9.50 3.37
N ARG A 16 -7.70 10.11 4.08
CA ARG A 16 -6.72 11.00 3.47
C ARG A 16 -5.93 10.34 2.35
N ALA A 17 -5.40 9.15 2.60
CA ALA A 17 -4.60 8.43 1.62
C ALA A 17 -5.43 8.06 0.38
N ASN A 18 -6.70 7.72 0.57
CA ASN A 18 -7.65 7.46 -0.51
C ASN A 18 -7.90 8.72 -1.36
N LEU A 19 -8.12 9.88 -0.74
CA LEU A 19 -8.29 11.15 -1.48
C LEU A 19 -7.04 11.49 -2.29
N LEU A 20 -5.85 11.39 -1.69
CA LEU A 20 -4.59 11.66 -2.39
C LEU A 20 -4.37 10.67 -3.55
N PHE A 21 -4.69 9.39 -3.37
CA PHE A 21 -4.66 8.39 -4.45
C PHE A 21 -5.65 8.73 -5.58
N GLY A 22 -6.84 9.24 -5.24
CA GLY A 22 -7.81 9.76 -6.20
C GLY A 22 -7.24 10.92 -7.01
N LEU A 23 -6.65 11.92 -6.35
CA LEU A 23 -6.02 13.07 -6.99
C LEU A 23 -4.84 12.66 -7.89
N ASP A 24 -3.98 11.75 -7.44
CA ASP A 24 -2.90 11.17 -8.28
C ASP A 24 -3.47 10.49 -9.53
N GLY A 25 -4.68 9.92 -9.44
CA GLY A 25 -5.42 9.39 -10.58
C GLY A 25 -5.88 10.50 -11.54
N LEU A 26 -6.42 11.60 -11.02
CA LEU A 26 -6.85 12.75 -11.84
C LEU A 26 -5.69 13.37 -12.61
N ALA A 27 -4.49 13.45 -12.01
CA ALA A 27 -3.29 13.96 -12.66
C ALA A 27 -2.85 13.14 -13.89
N ARG A 28 -3.27 11.87 -13.99
CA ARG A 28 -3.06 11.03 -15.17
C ARG A 28 -4.10 11.25 -16.27
N LEU A 29 -5.24 11.86 -15.93
CA LEU A 29 -6.35 12.14 -16.85
C LEU A 29 -6.32 13.56 -17.41
N GLY A 30 -5.44 14.42 -16.89
CA GLY A 30 -5.32 15.81 -17.30
C GLY A 30 -4.53 16.66 -16.29
N ARG A 31 -4.51 17.97 -16.52
CA ARG A 31 -3.82 18.91 -15.62
C ARG A 31 -4.75 19.34 -14.50
N VAL A 32 -4.45 18.97 -13.26
CA VAL A 32 -5.18 19.48 -12.09
C VAL A 32 -4.76 20.93 -11.83
N LYS A 33 -5.71 21.85 -11.96
CA LYS A 33 -5.51 23.31 -11.87
C LYS A 33 -5.59 23.82 -10.44
N ALA A 34 -6.48 23.24 -9.66
CA ALA A 34 -6.72 23.61 -8.27
C ALA A 34 -7.33 22.42 -7.53
N VAL A 35 -7.05 22.34 -6.24
CA VAL A 35 -7.74 21.43 -5.31
C VAL A 35 -8.13 22.25 -4.09
N SER A 36 -9.36 22.07 -3.62
CA SER A 36 -9.85 22.68 -2.40
C SER A 36 -9.08 22.17 -1.17
N ARG A 37 -9.29 22.80 -0.01
CA ARG A 37 -8.94 22.16 1.26
C ARG A 37 -9.74 20.87 1.45
N PHE A 38 -9.29 20.03 2.37
CA PHE A 38 -10.06 18.86 2.79
C PHE A 38 -11.05 19.25 3.88
N TYR A 39 -12.23 18.62 3.86
CA TYR A 39 -13.31 18.92 4.77
C TYR A 39 -13.92 17.66 5.37
N ALA A 40 -13.89 17.56 6.69
CA ALA A 40 -14.64 16.54 7.42
C ALA A 40 -16.11 16.94 7.53
N SER A 41 -17.02 15.99 7.31
CA SER A 41 -18.47 16.17 7.44
C SER A 41 -19.15 14.88 7.89
N THR A 42 -20.27 14.99 8.59
CA THR A 42 -21.13 13.83 8.86
C THR A 42 -21.75 13.27 7.57
N PRO A 43 -22.07 11.97 7.53
CA PRO A 43 -22.78 11.36 6.39
C PRO A 43 -24.12 12.06 6.12
N ALA A 44 -24.32 12.56 4.90
CA ALA A 44 -25.55 13.26 4.54
C ALA A 44 -26.57 12.33 3.86
N GLY A 45 -27.79 12.30 4.40
CA GLY A 45 -28.94 11.62 3.79
C GLY A 45 -28.93 10.11 3.95
N VAL A 46 -28.29 9.59 5.00
CA VAL A 46 -28.29 8.16 5.34
C VAL A 46 -28.68 7.98 6.81
N ALA A 47 -29.56 7.04 7.09
CA ALA A 47 -29.86 6.59 8.44
C ALA A 47 -28.84 5.51 8.85
N GLY A 48 -28.09 5.73 9.93
CA GLY A 48 -27.13 4.74 10.47
C GLY A 48 -25.83 5.37 10.99
N ASN A 49 -25.09 4.59 11.78
CA ASN A 49 -23.80 4.96 12.33
C ASN A 49 -22.70 4.69 11.28
N GLN A 50 -22.43 5.65 10.39
CA GLN A 50 -21.30 5.59 9.46
C GLN A 50 -20.22 6.59 9.89
N PRO A 51 -18.93 6.30 9.62
CA PRO A 51 -17.87 7.26 9.90
C PRO A 51 -18.03 8.54 9.08
N ASP A 52 -17.51 9.64 9.61
CA ASP A 52 -17.45 10.93 8.92
C ASP A 52 -16.73 10.81 7.58
N PHE A 53 -17.19 11.58 6.60
CA PHE A 53 -16.52 11.74 5.32
C PHE A 53 -15.41 12.77 5.41
N LEU A 54 -14.31 12.51 4.71
CA LEU A 54 -13.37 13.52 4.27
C LEU A 54 -13.68 13.84 2.80
N ASN A 55 -13.86 15.12 2.48
CA ASN A 55 -14.29 15.57 1.15
C ASN A 55 -13.36 16.65 0.58
N ALA A 56 -13.26 16.72 -0.74
CA ALA A 56 -12.56 17.76 -1.48
C ALA A 56 -13.19 17.98 -2.86
N VAL A 57 -12.81 19.05 -3.56
CA VAL A 57 -13.11 19.25 -4.98
C VAL A 57 -11.81 19.57 -5.72
N ALA A 58 -11.63 18.96 -6.89
CA ALA A 58 -10.53 19.25 -7.81
C ALA A 58 -11.06 19.84 -9.11
N ARG A 59 -10.36 20.85 -9.63
CA ARG A 59 -10.57 21.43 -10.97
C ARG A 59 -9.53 20.86 -11.92
N LEU A 60 -9.99 20.27 -13.02
CA LEU A 60 -9.19 19.49 -13.96
C LEU A 60 -9.36 20.03 -15.37
N ASP A 61 -8.25 20.36 -16.04
CA ASP A 61 -8.23 20.49 -17.50
C ASP A 61 -8.04 19.09 -18.09
N THR A 62 -8.97 18.62 -18.93
CA THR A 62 -8.86 17.30 -19.55
C THR A 62 -9.31 17.31 -21.01
N ALA A 63 -8.74 16.41 -21.80
CA ALA A 63 -9.17 16.16 -23.18
C ALA A 63 -10.26 15.08 -23.27
N LEU A 64 -10.60 14.42 -22.15
CA LEU A 64 -11.64 13.39 -22.11
C LEU A 64 -13.03 14.04 -22.17
N ASP A 65 -13.90 13.46 -23.00
CA ASP A 65 -15.33 13.78 -22.93
C ASP A 65 -15.93 13.32 -21.58
N PRO A 66 -17.09 13.86 -21.17
CA PRO A 66 -17.66 13.59 -19.85
C PRO A 66 -17.93 12.11 -19.54
N LEU A 67 -18.32 11.30 -20.54
CA LEU A 67 -18.64 9.89 -20.32
C LEU A 67 -17.36 9.05 -20.17
N ARG A 68 -16.34 9.33 -20.98
CA ARG A 68 -15.01 8.72 -20.79
C ARG A 68 -14.36 9.14 -19.48
N LEU A 69 -14.50 10.40 -19.09
CA LEU A 69 -14.04 10.88 -17.79
C LEU A 69 -14.76 10.13 -16.66
N LEU A 70 -16.09 10.02 -16.70
CA LEU A 70 -16.87 9.27 -15.71
C LEU A 70 -16.40 7.81 -15.59
N ALA A 71 -16.17 7.13 -16.70
CA ALA A 71 -15.68 5.74 -16.70
C ALA A 71 -14.29 5.63 -16.06
N ALA A 72 -13.39 6.59 -16.33
CA ALA A 72 -12.07 6.64 -15.72
C ALA A 72 -12.14 6.92 -14.20
N LEU A 73 -13.03 7.80 -13.76
CA LEU A 73 -13.27 8.05 -12.33
C LEU A 73 -13.76 6.77 -11.64
N GLN A 74 -14.75 6.08 -12.20
CA GLN A 74 -15.27 4.83 -11.65
C GLN A 74 -14.23 3.71 -11.63
N GLN A 75 -13.34 3.64 -12.63
CA GLN A 75 -12.22 2.71 -12.61
C GLN A 75 -11.28 3.02 -11.44
N ARG A 76 -10.99 4.30 -11.20
CA ARG A 76 -10.13 4.72 -10.08
C ARG A 76 -10.74 4.40 -8.72
N GLU A 77 -12.06 4.48 -8.58
CA GLU A 77 -12.77 4.04 -7.37
C GLU A 77 -12.63 2.54 -7.13
N ARG A 78 -12.74 1.71 -8.18
CA ARG A 78 -12.55 0.26 -8.08
C ARG A 78 -11.13 -0.08 -7.63
N GLU A 79 -10.13 0.58 -8.21
CA GLU A 79 -8.73 0.43 -7.79
C GLU A 79 -8.50 0.81 -6.34
N ALA A 80 -9.28 1.75 -5.79
CA ALA A 80 -9.25 2.13 -4.38
C ALA A 80 -10.06 1.19 -3.46
N GLY A 81 -10.76 0.21 -4.00
CA GLY A 81 -11.53 -0.79 -3.25
C GLY A 81 -12.99 -0.43 -3.01
N ARG A 82 -13.56 0.48 -3.81
CA ARG A 82 -14.99 0.74 -3.76
C ARG A 82 -15.77 -0.47 -4.29
N VAL A 83 -16.47 -1.15 -3.39
CA VAL A 83 -17.44 -2.20 -3.75
C VAL A 83 -18.80 -1.56 -3.98
N ARG A 84 -19.47 -1.87 -5.10
CA ARG A 84 -20.84 -1.44 -5.40
C ARG A 84 -21.76 -2.65 -5.35
N ARG A 85 -22.65 -2.72 -4.36
CA ARG A 85 -23.69 -3.75 -4.30
C ARG A 85 -24.93 -3.30 -5.10
N PRO A 86 -25.42 -4.10 -6.07
CA PRO A 86 -26.64 -3.78 -6.80
C PRO A 86 -27.83 -3.60 -5.85
N GLY A 87 -28.57 -2.49 -6.00
CA GLY A 87 -29.77 -2.21 -5.19
C GLY A 87 -29.54 -1.78 -3.74
N GLY A 88 -28.29 -1.57 -3.31
CA GLY A 88 -27.96 -1.19 -1.94
C GLY A 88 -28.26 0.28 -1.58
N LEU A 89 -28.47 0.53 -0.29
CA LEU A 89 -28.45 1.88 0.29
C LEU A 89 -27.05 2.51 0.16
N PRO A 90 -26.88 3.83 0.37
CA PRO A 90 -25.55 4.45 0.35
C PRO A 90 -24.63 3.86 1.43
N GLU A 91 -23.68 3.02 1.01
CA GLU A 91 -22.72 2.35 1.88
C GLU A 91 -21.46 3.20 2.11
N PRO A 92 -20.76 3.00 3.24
CA PRO A 92 -19.40 3.48 3.44
C PRO A 92 -18.46 3.02 2.31
N ARG A 93 -17.49 3.85 1.94
CA ARG A 93 -16.59 3.61 0.81
C ARG A 93 -15.20 4.19 1.00
N THR A 94 -14.24 3.51 0.40
CA THR A 94 -12.82 3.92 0.39
C THR A 94 -12.62 5.17 -0.45
N LEU A 95 -13.22 5.28 -1.64
CA LEU A 95 -13.15 6.47 -2.50
C LEU A 95 -14.44 6.67 -3.30
N ASP A 96 -14.88 7.92 -3.41
CA ASP A 96 -16.00 8.41 -4.20
C ASP A 96 -15.49 9.56 -5.07
N LEU A 97 -15.67 9.47 -6.39
CA LEU A 97 -15.29 10.48 -7.36
C LEU A 97 -16.52 10.86 -8.20
N ASP A 98 -17.12 12.01 -7.89
CA ASP A 98 -18.30 12.51 -8.56
C ASP A 98 -17.92 13.58 -9.60
N LEU A 99 -18.33 13.42 -10.87
CA LEU A 99 -18.25 14.49 -11.86
C LEU A 99 -19.35 15.53 -11.57
N LEU A 100 -18.96 16.69 -11.04
CA LEU A 100 -19.87 17.72 -10.56
C LEU A 100 -20.31 18.67 -11.66
N LEU A 101 -19.35 19.15 -12.45
CA LEU A 101 -19.52 20.13 -13.52
C LEU A 101 -18.56 19.81 -14.66
N TYR A 102 -18.96 20.19 -15.86
CA TYR A 102 -18.11 20.19 -17.06
C TYR A 102 -18.39 21.49 -17.81
N GLU A 103 -17.32 22.18 -18.22
CA GLU A 103 -17.37 23.52 -18.77
C GLU A 103 -18.36 23.64 -19.94
N GLY A 104 -19.27 24.61 -19.85
CA GLY A 104 -20.24 24.91 -20.89
C GLY A 104 -21.29 23.81 -21.16
N LEU A 105 -21.35 22.75 -20.35
CA LEU A 105 -22.18 21.58 -20.65
C LEU A 105 -23.30 21.37 -19.63
N GLU A 106 -24.54 21.34 -20.13
CA GLU A 106 -25.68 20.73 -19.47
C GLU A 106 -26.00 19.40 -20.16
N MET A 107 -26.14 18.33 -19.38
CA MET A 107 -26.36 16.99 -19.92
C MET A 107 -27.23 16.17 -18.98
N ARG A 108 -28.11 15.34 -19.54
CA ARG A 108 -28.87 14.34 -18.81
C ARG A 108 -28.94 13.05 -19.62
N THR A 109 -28.25 12.03 -19.16
CA THR A 109 -28.30 10.66 -19.67
C THR A 109 -28.77 9.72 -18.55
N PRO A 110 -29.06 8.44 -18.85
CA PRO A 110 -29.37 7.45 -17.82
C PRO A 110 -28.27 7.27 -16.77
N ILE A 111 -27.01 7.58 -17.11
CA ILE A 111 -25.84 7.32 -16.27
C ILE A 111 -25.15 8.59 -15.73
N LEU A 112 -25.46 9.77 -16.28
CA LEU A 112 -24.81 11.02 -15.91
C LEU A 112 -25.75 12.23 -16.07
N THR A 113 -25.82 13.08 -15.04
CA THR A 113 -26.49 14.37 -15.09
C THR A 113 -25.53 15.48 -14.70
N LEU A 114 -25.38 16.49 -15.56
CA LEU A 114 -24.53 17.67 -15.37
C LEU A 114 -25.34 18.96 -15.58
N PRO A 115 -25.16 19.99 -14.73
CA PRO A 115 -24.54 19.96 -13.40
C PRO A 115 -25.10 18.85 -12.49
N HIS A 116 -24.26 18.31 -11.60
CA HIS A 116 -24.69 17.24 -10.70
C HIS A 116 -25.93 17.68 -9.89
N PRO A 117 -27.01 16.87 -9.82
CA PRO A 117 -28.32 17.33 -9.34
C PRO A 117 -28.32 17.79 -7.87
N ARG A 118 -27.41 17.24 -7.05
CA ARG A 118 -27.26 17.58 -5.63
C ARG A 118 -26.18 18.62 -5.34
N LEU A 119 -25.59 19.24 -6.37
CA LEU A 119 -24.50 20.22 -6.25
C LEU A 119 -24.83 21.35 -5.26
N THR A 120 -26.03 21.93 -5.38
CA THR A 120 -26.50 23.07 -4.58
C THR A 120 -27.15 22.69 -3.25
N ALA A 121 -27.24 21.38 -2.96
CA ALA A 121 -27.92 20.87 -1.77
C ALA A 121 -26.95 20.48 -0.65
N ARG A 122 -25.65 20.34 -0.95
CA ARG A 122 -24.68 19.76 -0.02
C ARG A 122 -23.52 20.73 0.23
N ALA A 123 -23.38 21.19 1.47
CA ALA A 123 -22.33 22.13 1.86
C ALA A 123 -20.91 21.59 1.58
N PHE A 124 -20.67 20.31 1.87
CA PHE A 124 -19.37 19.65 1.65
C PHE A 124 -18.98 19.49 0.18
N VAL A 125 -19.90 19.76 -0.76
CA VAL A 125 -19.60 19.83 -2.20
C VAL A 125 -19.47 21.29 -2.63
N LEU A 126 -20.43 22.12 -2.21
CA LEU A 126 -20.53 23.49 -2.67
C LEU A 126 -19.41 24.38 -2.13
N HIS A 127 -19.09 24.29 -0.84
CA HIS A 127 -18.04 25.13 -0.26
C HIS A 127 -16.67 24.83 -0.85
N PRO A 128 -16.22 23.57 -0.98
CA PRO A 128 -14.93 23.28 -1.60
C PRO A 128 -14.90 23.60 -3.11
N LEU A 129 -16.02 23.44 -3.82
CA LEU A 129 -16.13 23.86 -5.22
C LEU A 129 -15.78 25.35 -5.39
N LEU A 130 -16.34 26.20 -4.53
CA LEU A 130 -16.14 27.66 -4.60
C LEU A 130 -14.72 28.10 -4.22
N GLU A 131 -13.93 27.25 -3.55
CA GLU A 131 -12.48 27.49 -3.37
C GLU A 131 -11.69 27.27 -4.66
N THR A 132 -12.17 26.39 -5.55
CA THR A 132 -11.47 26.03 -6.80
C THR A 132 -11.89 26.88 -8.00
N ALA A 133 -13.04 27.54 -7.93
CA ALA A 133 -13.58 28.36 -9.01
C ALA A 133 -14.54 29.43 -8.47
N ALA A 134 -14.27 30.68 -8.83
CA ALA A 134 -15.21 31.77 -8.59
C ALA A 134 -16.53 31.50 -9.35
N PRO A 135 -17.71 31.83 -8.79
CA PRO A 135 -18.98 31.61 -9.47
C PRO A 135 -19.07 32.24 -10.87
N ASP A 136 -18.33 33.33 -11.12
CA ASP A 136 -18.32 34.06 -12.39
C ASP A 136 -17.64 33.31 -13.54
N LEU A 137 -16.92 32.21 -13.23
CA LEU A 137 -16.43 31.28 -14.24
C LEU A 137 -17.56 30.43 -14.85
N PHE A 138 -18.76 30.44 -14.27
CA PHE A 138 -19.89 29.65 -14.75
C PHE A 138 -20.95 30.53 -15.43
N PRO A 139 -21.81 29.96 -16.30
CA PRO A 139 -22.92 30.69 -16.90
C PRO A 139 -23.78 31.41 -15.84
N ALA A 140 -24.24 32.62 -16.13
CA ALA A 140 -24.88 33.53 -15.16
C ALA A 140 -26.03 32.88 -14.36
N ARG A 141 -26.81 32.00 -15.00
CA ARG A 141 -27.88 31.23 -14.33
C ARG A 141 -27.32 30.29 -13.25
N LEU A 142 -26.26 29.53 -13.56
CA LEU A 142 -25.61 28.63 -12.61
C LEU A 142 -24.89 29.43 -11.52
N ALA A 143 -24.14 30.47 -11.88
CA ALA A 143 -23.46 31.34 -10.93
C ALA A 143 -24.41 31.89 -9.85
N ARG A 144 -25.57 32.41 -10.25
CA ARG A 144 -26.62 32.90 -9.34
C ARG A 144 -27.16 31.81 -8.42
N ARG A 145 -27.37 30.59 -8.94
CA ARG A 145 -27.82 29.42 -8.15
C ARG A 145 -26.77 29.01 -7.13
N LEU A 146 -25.49 28.95 -7.51
CA LEU A 146 -24.38 28.61 -6.61
C LEU A 146 -24.26 29.62 -5.47
N ARG A 147 -24.32 30.93 -5.77
CA ARG A 147 -24.27 32.00 -4.75
C ARG A 147 -25.45 31.92 -3.77
N ALA A 148 -26.67 31.75 -4.28
CA ALA A 148 -27.86 31.62 -3.45
C ALA A 148 -27.79 30.37 -2.56
N ALA A 149 -27.34 29.24 -3.12
CA ALA A 149 -27.16 28.01 -2.38
C ALA A 149 -26.09 28.15 -1.28
N HIS A 150 -24.96 28.81 -1.57
CA HIS A 150 -23.87 28.96 -0.60
C HIS A 150 -24.29 29.81 0.60
N ARG A 151 -25.06 30.89 0.37
CA ARG A 151 -25.66 31.68 1.46
C ARG A 151 -26.62 30.87 2.33
N ARG A 152 -27.38 29.95 1.72
CA ARG A 152 -28.36 29.12 2.42
C ARG A 152 -27.72 27.97 3.20
N THR A 153 -26.76 27.26 2.61
CA THR A 153 -26.13 26.10 3.26
C THR A 153 -25.08 26.51 4.28
N GLY A 154 -24.44 27.66 4.08
CA GLY A 154 -23.28 28.07 4.87
C GLY A 154 -22.15 27.04 4.85
N THR A 155 -21.36 27.05 5.92
CA THR A 155 -20.28 26.08 6.20
C THR A 155 -20.56 25.25 7.47
N ALA A 156 -21.77 25.35 8.01
CA ALA A 156 -22.16 24.65 9.23
C ALA A 156 -21.98 23.12 9.06
N GLY A 157 -21.28 22.49 10.01
CA GLY A 157 -20.97 21.06 9.98
C GLY A 157 -19.75 20.67 9.13
N LEU A 158 -19.08 21.63 8.48
CA LEU A 158 -17.80 21.39 7.80
C LEU A 158 -16.63 21.77 8.71
N LYS A 159 -15.72 20.82 8.93
CA LYS A 159 -14.46 21.09 9.62
C LYS A 159 -13.32 20.97 8.62
N ALA A 160 -12.57 22.06 8.45
CA ALA A 160 -11.38 22.01 7.62
C ALA A 160 -10.39 21.00 8.21
N ALA A 161 -9.87 20.13 7.36
CA ALA A 161 -8.85 19.15 7.71
C ALA A 161 -7.53 19.56 7.05
N PRO A 162 -6.38 19.40 7.73
CA PRO A 162 -5.08 19.74 7.17
C PRO A 162 -4.77 18.90 5.93
N TRP A 163 -3.71 19.24 5.19
CA TRP A 163 -3.18 18.43 4.07
C TRP A 163 -2.22 17.31 4.52
N THR A 164 -1.73 17.41 5.75
CA THR A 164 -0.79 16.49 6.39
C THR A 164 -1.50 15.31 7.04
N ALA A 165 -0.72 14.26 7.28
CA ALA A 165 -1.20 13.08 7.99
C ALA A 165 -1.78 13.41 9.36
N GLY A 166 -2.88 12.73 9.69
CA GLY A 166 -3.42 12.61 11.03
C GLY A 166 -3.84 11.16 11.22
N ARG A 167 -3.72 10.65 12.44
CA ARG A 167 -4.09 9.26 12.72
C ARG A 167 -5.60 9.10 12.51
N GLU A 168 -5.97 8.21 11.60
CA GLU A 168 -7.36 7.79 11.47
C GLU A 168 -7.77 6.99 12.71
N ASP A 169 -9.06 7.02 13.04
CA ASP A 169 -9.60 6.11 14.04
C ASP A 169 -9.25 4.67 13.62
N PRO A 170 -8.65 3.84 14.51
CA PRO A 170 -8.27 2.47 14.17
C PRO A 170 -9.41 1.63 13.59
N ALA A 171 -10.65 1.82 14.05
CA ALA A 171 -11.81 1.11 13.53
C ALA A 171 -12.15 1.54 12.09
N VAL A 172 -11.97 2.84 11.78
CA VAL A 172 -12.15 3.36 10.43
C VAL A 172 -11.02 2.87 9.52
N ALA A 173 -9.78 2.90 10.01
CA ALA A 173 -8.61 2.41 9.29
C ALA A 173 -8.75 0.92 8.94
N ALA A 174 -9.09 0.06 9.90
CA ALA A 174 -9.22 -1.39 9.71
C ALA A 174 -10.20 -1.81 8.61
N ALA A 175 -11.19 -0.97 8.28
CA ALA A 175 -12.18 -1.26 7.25
C ALA A 175 -11.61 -1.33 5.83
N ASP A 176 -10.41 -0.80 5.57
CA ASP A 176 -9.73 -1.02 4.28
C ASP A 176 -9.21 -2.45 4.12
N LEU A 177 -9.12 -3.22 5.19
CA LEU A 177 -8.75 -4.64 5.20
C LEU A 177 -9.97 -5.56 5.26
N ASP A 178 -11.19 -5.05 5.05
CA ASP A 178 -12.38 -5.90 4.91
C ASP A 178 -12.19 -6.88 3.71
N PRO A 179 -12.56 -8.17 3.85
CA PRO A 179 -12.37 -9.14 2.78
C PRO A 179 -13.01 -8.75 1.44
N ALA A 180 -14.16 -8.06 1.43
CA ALA A 180 -14.79 -7.63 0.19
C ALA A 180 -14.01 -6.49 -0.48
N VAL A 181 -13.46 -5.57 0.31
CA VAL A 181 -12.56 -4.50 -0.18
C VAL A 181 -11.28 -5.12 -0.73
N LEU A 182 -10.63 -6.01 0.03
CA LEU A 182 -9.37 -6.64 -0.35
C LEU A 182 -9.51 -7.51 -1.60
N ARG A 183 -10.61 -8.26 -1.77
CA ARG A 183 -10.86 -9.01 -3.00
C ARG A 183 -11.26 -8.09 -4.16
N GLY A 184 -12.02 -7.04 -3.90
CA GLY A 184 -12.51 -6.11 -4.91
C GLY A 184 -11.40 -5.30 -5.61
N VAL A 185 -10.24 -5.15 -4.98
CA VAL A 185 -9.06 -4.46 -5.55
C VAL A 185 -8.12 -5.39 -6.33
N LEU A 186 -8.28 -6.71 -6.23
CA LEU A 186 -7.29 -7.66 -6.76
C LEU A 186 -7.30 -7.70 -8.30
N PRO A 187 -6.14 -7.49 -8.93
CA PRO A 187 -5.99 -7.69 -10.37
C PRO A 187 -5.40 -9.08 -10.72
N THR A 188 -5.19 -9.95 -9.73
CA THR A 188 -4.54 -11.26 -9.85
C THR A 188 -5.47 -12.33 -10.43
N ASP A 189 -4.91 -13.37 -11.04
CA ASP A 189 -5.71 -14.48 -11.56
C ASP A 189 -6.05 -15.52 -10.48
N TRP A 190 -5.12 -15.80 -9.55
CA TRP A 190 -5.31 -16.84 -8.52
C TRP A 190 -4.95 -16.38 -7.10
N LEU A 191 -3.93 -15.52 -6.95
CA LEU A 191 -3.44 -15.13 -5.63
C LEU A 191 -4.44 -14.21 -4.91
N GLY A 192 -4.81 -14.55 -3.67
CA GLY A 192 -5.63 -13.69 -2.80
C GLY A 192 -7.14 -13.84 -2.95
N HIS A 193 -7.63 -14.69 -3.87
CA HIS A 193 -9.07 -14.93 -4.04
C HIS A 193 -9.67 -15.78 -2.91
N THR A 194 -8.87 -16.64 -2.28
CA THR A 194 -9.18 -17.31 -1.01
C THR A 194 -8.54 -16.51 0.13
N LEU A 195 -9.33 -15.72 0.85
CA LEU A 195 -8.81 -14.74 1.83
C LEU A 195 -9.63 -14.71 3.12
N GLU A 196 -8.91 -14.77 4.24
CA GLU A 196 -9.38 -14.42 5.58
C GLU A 196 -8.78 -13.08 6.02
N SER A 197 -9.58 -12.25 6.69
CA SER A 197 -9.11 -11.02 7.34
C SER A 197 -9.60 -10.97 8.78
N ALA A 198 -8.74 -10.50 9.69
CA ALA A 198 -9.07 -10.34 11.09
C ALA A 198 -8.64 -8.96 11.62
N ALA A 199 -9.45 -8.37 12.50
CA ALA A 199 -9.06 -7.14 13.19
C ALA A 199 -7.84 -7.35 14.10
N ALA A 200 -7.77 -8.51 14.77
CA ALA A 200 -6.62 -8.90 15.57
C ALA A 200 -6.47 -10.42 15.61
N LEU A 201 -5.23 -10.92 15.56
CA LEU A 201 -4.88 -12.32 15.76
C LEU A 201 -3.48 -12.47 16.36
N GLY A 202 -3.07 -13.69 16.71
CA GLY A 202 -1.72 -13.97 17.22
C GLY A 202 -0.64 -13.67 16.19
N SER A 203 -0.62 -14.44 15.11
CA SER A 203 0.27 -14.29 13.96
C SER A 203 -0.44 -14.77 12.69
N THR A 204 -0.30 -14.04 11.59
CA THR A 204 -0.84 -14.40 10.27
C THR A 204 -0.23 -15.73 9.78
N ASN A 205 1.08 -15.95 9.98
CA ASN A 205 1.74 -17.21 9.64
C ASN A 205 1.12 -18.42 10.35
N GLU A 206 0.97 -18.35 11.67
CA GLU A 206 0.38 -19.44 12.46
C GLU A 206 -1.06 -19.70 12.03
N ARG A 207 -1.87 -18.64 11.85
CA ARG A 207 -3.25 -18.81 11.39
C ARG A 207 -3.32 -19.51 10.03
N LEU A 208 -2.48 -19.13 9.07
CA LEU A 208 -2.48 -19.75 7.74
C LEU A 208 -1.99 -21.20 7.77
N LYS A 209 -0.98 -21.53 8.60
CA LYS A 209 -0.56 -22.92 8.83
C LYS A 209 -1.68 -23.74 9.47
N CYS A 210 -2.39 -23.21 10.46
CA CYS A 210 -3.55 -23.86 11.07
C CYS A 210 -4.65 -24.10 10.04
N TRP A 211 -5.02 -23.08 9.26
CA TRP A 211 -6.05 -23.20 8.22
C TRP A 211 -5.69 -24.25 7.17
N ARG A 212 -4.42 -24.29 6.76
CA ARG A 212 -3.90 -25.33 5.85
C ARG A 212 -4.05 -26.73 6.46
N ALA A 213 -3.63 -26.93 7.71
CA ALA A 213 -3.73 -28.21 8.41
C ALA A 213 -5.17 -28.61 8.76
N GLU A 214 -6.08 -27.65 8.95
CA GLU A 214 -7.53 -27.86 9.09
C GLU A 214 -8.10 -28.42 7.78
N ALA A 215 -7.85 -27.75 6.65
CA ALA A 215 -8.31 -28.21 5.34
C ALA A 215 -7.82 -29.63 5.02
N GLU A 216 -6.55 -29.92 5.28
CA GLU A 216 -5.96 -31.25 5.03
C GLU A 216 -6.62 -32.34 5.87
N ARG A 217 -6.97 -32.07 7.14
CA ARG A 217 -7.72 -33.02 7.99
C ARG A 217 -9.14 -33.27 7.49
N GLU A 218 -9.74 -32.29 6.84
CA GLU A 218 -11.05 -32.41 6.18
C GLU A 218 -10.98 -33.07 4.79
N GLY A 219 -9.78 -33.50 4.35
CA GLY A 219 -9.56 -34.12 3.05
C GLY A 219 -9.58 -33.13 1.88
N ILE A 220 -9.60 -31.82 2.15
CA ILE A 220 -9.57 -30.75 1.16
C ILE A 220 -8.17 -30.14 1.12
N SER A 221 -7.77 -29.58 -0.02
CA SER A 221 -6.53 -28.80 -0.09
C SER A 221 -6.87 -27.32 -0.06
N LEU A 222 -6.30 -26.60 0.90
CA LEU A 222 -6.36 -25.14 0.87
C LEU A 222 -5.68 -24.66 -0.42
N PRO A 223 -6.36 -23.87 -1.27
CA PRO A 223 -5.82 -23.44 -2.55
C PRO A 223 -4.49 -22.70 -2.39
N GLU A 224 -3.60 -22.92 -3.35
CA GLU A 224 -2.43 -22.05 -3.51
C GLU A 224 -2.88 -20.60 -3.71
N GLY A 225 -2.16 -19.67 -3.07
CA GLY A 225 -2.54 -18.26 -3.05
C GLY A 225 -3.58 -17.92 -2.00
N ALA A 226 -3.92 -18.84 -1.10
CA ALA A 226 -4.70 -18.51 0.09
C ALA A 226 -3.94 -17.50 0.96
N VAL A 227 -4.67 -16.51 1.49
CA VAL A 227 -4.10 -15.40 2.25
C VAL A 227 -4.82 -15.20 3.58
N VAL A 228 -4.04 -14.92 4.62
CA VAL A 228 -4.54 -14.37 5.88
C VAL A 228 -4.00 -12.97 6.03
N VAL A 229 -4.88 -11.99 6.28
CA VAL A 229 -4.52 -10.60 6.57
C VAL A 229 -4.97 -10.26 7.99
N ALA A 230 -4.19 -9.44 8.70
CA ALA A 230 -4.56 -8.92 10.00
C ALA A 230 -4.33 -7.40 10.09
N ASP A 231 -5.27 -6.68 10.71
CA ASP A 231 -5.03 -5.26 11.07
C ASP A 231 -4.05 -5.13 12.24
N ARG A 232 -4.03 -6.11 13.15
CA ARG A 232 -3.10 -6.19 14.28
C ARG A 232 -2.64 -7.63 14.52
N GLN A 233 -1.36 -7.79 14.89
CA GLN A 233 -0.85 -9.04 15.46
C GLN A 233 -0.46 -8.83 16.93
N THR A 234 -0.92 -9.72 17.81
CA THR A 234 -0.58 -9.66 19.26
C THR A 234 0.74 -10.36 19.55
N HIS A 235 1.12 -11.32 18.72
CA HIS A 235 2.36 -12.10 18.82
C HIS A 235 3.03 -12.19 17.44
N GLY A 236 3.14 -11.04 16.76
CA GLY A 236 3.79 -10.96 15.45
C GLY A 236 5.21 -11.51 15.52
N ARG A 237 5.59 -12.38 14.57
CA ARG A 237 6.88 -13.07 14.56
C ARG A 237 7.78 -12.53 13.47
N GLY A 238 9.05 -12.36 13.80
CA GLY A 238 10.15 -12.20 12.88
C GLY A 238 11.05 -13.43 12.87
N ARG A 239 12.11 -13.40 12.05
CA ARG A 239 13.13 -14.45 12.03
C ARG A 239 13.82 -14.57 13.39
N LEU A 240 14.29 -15.79 13.69
CA LEU A 240 15.09 -16.12 14.87
C LEU A 240 14.37 -15.80 16.19
N GLY A 241 13.04 -15.98 16.22
CA GLY A 241 12.23 -15.78 17.42
C GLY A 241 11.99 -14.32 17.82
N ARG A 242 12.44 -13.35 17.02
CA ARG A 242 12.19 -11.92 17.29
C ARG A 242 10.70 -11.58 17.14
N SER A 243 10.27 -10.53 17.84
CA SER A 243 8.91 -10.01 17.71
C SER A 243 8.81 -9.00 16.56
N TRP A 244 7.67 -8.99 15.87
CA TRP A 244 7.29 -7.99 14.88
C TRP A 244 6.11 -7.17 15.41
N TRP A 245 6.40 -5.93 15.80
CA TRP A 245 5.38 -5.01 16.31
C TRP A 245 4.39 -4.64 15.20
N SER A 246 3.09 -4.88 15.45
CA SER A 246 2.03 -4.79 14.44
C SER A 246 0.83 -3.98 14.96
N PRO A 247 0.94 -2.66 15.16
CA PRO A 247 -0.14 -1.85 15.70
C PRO A 247 -1.36 -1.80 14.75
N PRO A 248 -2.59 -1.66 15.31
CA PRO A 248 -3.81 -1.57 14.53
C PRO A 248 -3.84 -0.31 13.67
N GLY A 249 -4.40 -0.43 12.46
CA GLY A 249 -4.59 0.66 11.51
C GLY A 249 -3.31 1.27 10.93
N ALA A 250 -2.15 0.62 11.04
CA ALA A 250 -0.88 1.25 10.63
C ALA A 250 -0.09 0.47 9.58
N GLY A 251 -0.16 -0.86 9.59
CA GLY A 251 0.62 -1.69 8.66
C GLY A 251 -0.26 -2.59 7.82
N LEU A 252 0.40 -3.24 6.85
CA LEU A 252 -0.15 -4.36 6.11
C LEU A 252 0.58 -5.62 6.61
N TYR A 253 -0.13 -6.47 7.34
CA TYR A 253 0.40 -7.71 7.89
C TYR A 253 -0.37 -8.87 7.28
N LEU A 254 0.32 -9.72 6.53
CA LEU A 254 -0.31 -10.84 5.84
C LEU A 254 0.61 -12.04 5.70
N SER A 255 0.01 -13.19 5.44
CA SER A 255 0.71 -14.40 5.03
C SER A 255 0.08 -14.99 3.79
N VAL A 256 0.91 -15.51 2.89
CA VAL A 256 0.49 -16.16 1.64
C VAL A 256 0.95 -17.62 1.63
N LEU A 257 0.08 -18.52 1.19
CA LEU A 257 0.42 -19.93 0.96
C LEU A 257 0.87 -20.12 -0.49
N LEU A 258 2.09 -20.61 -0.67
CA LEU A 258 2.64 -21.03 -1.97
C LEU A 258 2.90 -22.53 -1.96
N ARG A 259 2.75 -23.18 -3.12
CA ARG A 259 3.04 -24.60 -3.33
C ARG A 259 3.93 -24.77 -4.56
N PRO A 260 5.25 -24.51 -4.44
CA PRO A 260 6.17 -24.68 -5.55
C PRO A 260 6.13 -26.10 -6.11
N PRO A 261 6.46 -26.30 -7.40
CA PRO A 261 6.55 -27.65 -7.93
C PRO A 261 7.76 -28.40 -7.32
N PRO A 262 7.75 -29.76 -7.31
CA PRO A 262 8.77 -30.55 -6.63
C PRO A 262 10.21 -30.30 -7.08
N ASP A 263 10.42 -29.94 -8.34
CA ASP A 263 11.73 -29.56 -8.91
C ASP A 263 12.30 -28.27 -8.32
N ARG A 264 11.47 -27.46 -7.66
CA ARG A 264 11.87 -26.23 -6.95
C ARG A 264 12.06 -26.42 -5.44
N ALA A 265 11.99 -27.65 -4.94
CA ALA A 265 12.10 -27.94 -3.50
C ALA A 265 13.44 -27.52 -2.88
N SER A 266 14.55 -27.60 -3.63
CA SER A 266 15.87 -27.16 -3.18
C SER A 266 16.03 -25.63 -3.16
N GLU A 267 15.13 -24.91 -3.82
CA GLU A 267 15.20 -23.47 -4.04
C GLU A 267 14.31 -22.67 -3.09
N LEU A 268 13.74 -23.28 -2.04
CA LEU A 268 12.79 -22.63 -1.13
C LEU A 268 13.38 -21.39 -0.41
N GLY A 269 14.71 -21.28 -0.32
CA GLY A 269 15.38 -20.07 0.16
C GLY A 269 15.09 -18.81 -0.69
N LEU A 270 14.84 -18.99 -1.99
CA LEU A 270 14.50 -17.90 -2.92
C LEU A 270 13.13 -17.27 -2.62
N VAL A 271 12.21 -17.99 -1.97
CA VAL A 271 10.87 -17.49 -1.67
C VAL A 271 10.93 -16.20 -0.82
N SER A 272 11.92 -16.10 0.09
CA SER A 272 12.15 -14.85 0.84
C SER A 272 12.60 -13.71 -0.07
N LEU A 273 13.47 -14.00 -1.05
CA LEU A 273 13.96 -13.01 -1.99
C LEU A 273 12.84 -12.53 -2.93
N LEU A 274 12.05 -13.47 -3.42
CA LEU A 274 10.87 -13.25 -4.24
C LEU A 274 9.88 -12.30 -3.56
N ALA A 275 9.53 -12.59 -2.30
CA ALA A 275 8.63 -11.73 -1.54
C ALA A 275 9.22 -10.33 -1.33
N GLY A 276 10.52 -10.22 -1.03
CA GLY A 276 11.18 -8.92 -0.90
C GLY A 276 11.17 -8.11 -2.19
N VAL A 277 11.45 -8.72 -3.34
CA VAL A 277 11.36 -8.08 -4.66
C VAL A 277 9.93 -7.64 -4.97
N ALA A 278 8.93 -8.48 -4.66
CA ALA A 278 7.53 -8.15 -4.90
C ALA A 278 7.06 -6.96 -4.05
N VAL A 279 7.43 -6.91 -2.76
CA VAL A 279 7.13 -5.75 -1.90
C VAL A 279 7.83 -4.49 -2.43
N ALA A 280 9.10 -4.59 -2.85
CA ALA A 280 9.81 -3.45 -3.41
C ALA A 280 9.13 -2.91 -4.68
N GLN A 281 8.76 -3.79 -5.61
CA GLN A 281 8.05 -3.40 -6.83
C GLN A 281 6.69 -2.75 -6.51
N ALA A 282 5.93 -3.32 -5.56
CA ALA A 282 4.63 -2.79 -5.18
C ALA A 282 4.72 -1.37 -4.57
N VAL A 283 5.74 -1.12 -3.75
CA VAL A 283 6.01 0.20 -3.18
C VAL A 283 6.47 1.18 -4.26
N GLU A 284 7.36 0.77 -5.15
CA GLU A 284 7.80 1.58 -6.30
C GLU A 284 6.61 1.99 -7.18
N ASP A 285 5.75 1.04 -7.55
CA ASP A 285 4.56 1.30 -8.39
C ASP A 285 3.55 2.23 -7.70
N LEU A 286 3.35 2.06 -6.40
CA LEU A 286 2.45 2.89 -5.60
C LEU A 286 2.95 4.34 -5.52
N THR A 287 4.26 4.51 -5.39
CA THR A 287 4.87 5.82 -5.11
C THR A 287 5.33 6.56 -6.36
N ALA A 288 5.52 5.88 -7.50
CA ALA A 288 6.05 6.48 -8.74
C ALA A 288 5.22 7.64 -9.30
N ALA A 289 3.91 7.65 -9.07
CA ALA A 289 3.00 8.69 -9.56
C ALA A 289 2.45 9.59 -8.45
N ALA A 290 3.12 9.62 -7.30
CA ALA A 290 2.66 10.41 -6.17
C ALA A 290 2.92 11.89 -6.41
N HIS A 291 1.85 12.68 -6.49
CA HIS A 291 1.94 14.12 -6.59
C HIS A 291 1.90 14.76 -5.19
N ARG A 292 2.62 15.87 -5.05
CA ARG A 292 2.52 16.73 -3.87
C ARG A 292 1.38 17.71 -4.10
N TRP A 293 0.30 17.56 -3.34
CA TRP A 293 -0.92 18.36 -3.48
C TRP A 293 -0.94 19.61 -2.58
N GLN A 294 0.04 19.76 -1.68
CA GLN A 294 0.21 20.91 -0.78
C GLN A 294 1.38 21.80 -1.22
N PRO A 295 1.29 23.13 -1.05
CA PRO A 295 2.46 24.02 -1.14
C PRO A 295 3.54 23.63 -0.11
N GLY A 296 4.79 23.54 -0.53
CA GLY A 296 5.92 23.18 0.33
C GLY A 296 7.24 23.20 -0.45
N PRO A 297 8.38 22.89 0.20
CA PRO A 297 9.65 22.74 -0.51
C PRO A 297 9.53 21.66 -1.60
N ALA A 298 10.49 21.68 -2.54
CA ALA A 298 10.58 20.92 -3.79
C ALA A 298 9.92 19.51 -3.80
N PRO A 299 9.50 19.00 -4.99
CA PRO A 299 8.90 17.67 -5.14
C PRO A 299 9.67 16.62 -4.33
N LEU A 300 8.92 15.68 -3.73
CA LEU A 300 9.53 14.61 -2.94
C LEU A 300 10.57 13.92 -3.82
N PRO A 301 11.86 13.87 -3.41
CA PRO A 301 12.82 13.04 -4.12
C PRO A 301 12.26 11.61 -4.12
N PRO A 302 12.48 10.82 -5.18
CA PRO A 302 12.05 9.43 -5.19
C PRO A 302 12.82 8.70 -4.08
N ALA A 303 12.20 8.54 -2.91
CA ALA A 303 12.71 7.65 -1.89
C ALA A 303 12.79 6.26 -2.53
N ARG A 304 13.95 5.62 -2.39
CA ARG A 304 14.20 4.31 -3.00
C ARG A 304 14.19 3.27 -1.92
N LEU A 305 13.30 2.30 -2.05
CA LEU A 305 13.35 1.11 -1.22
C LEU A 305 14.55 0.27 -1.63
N ARG A 306 15.34 -0.18 -0.65
CA ARG A 306 16.49 -1.06 -0.84
C ARG A 306 16.30 -2.36 -0.07
N LEU A 307 16.82 -3.44 -0.63
CA LEU A 307 16.71 -4.78 -0.07
C LEU A 307 17.98 -5.14 0.71
N LYS A 308 17.84 -5.39 2.01
CA LYS A 308 18.90 -5.93 2.85
C LYS A 308 18.69 -7.44 2.95
N TRP A 309 19.66 -8.20 2.43
CA TRP A 309 19.62 -9.66 2.42
C TRP A 309 19.47 -10.21 3.84
N PRO A 310 18.70 -11.29 4.06
CA PRO A 310 17.88 -12.01 3.08
C PRO A 310 16.40 -11.56 3.00
N ASN A 311 15.95 -10.67 3.88
CA ASN A 311 14.51 -10.61 4.19
C ASN A 311 13.99 -9.21 4.58
N ASP A 312 14.81 -8.17 4.53
CA ASP A 312 14.45 -6.85 5.03
C ASP A 312 14.41 -5.82 3.91
N GLY A 313 13.39 -4.96 3.94
CA GLY A 313 13.32 -3.75 3.13
C GLY A 313 13.62 -2.53 3.97
N VAL A 314 14.45 -1.63 3.46
CA VAL A 314 14.77 -0.36 4.12
C VAL A 314 14.54 0.81 3.19
N VAL A 315 14.27 1.98 3.77
CA VAL A 315 14.09 3.23 3.04
C VAL A 315 14.81 4.36 3.76
N GLN A 316 15.36 5.31 2.99
CA GLN A 316 15.89 6.54 3.56
C GLN A 316 14.71 7.42 4.02
N VAL A 317 14.69 7.80 5.29
CA VAL A 317 13.69 8.72 5.85
C VAL A 317 14.32 10.12 5.96
N PRO A 318 13.66 11.19 5.50
CA PRO A 318 14.13 12.55 5.72
C PRO A 318 14.38 12.84 7.20
N GLY A 319 15.49 13.52 7.51
CA GLY A 319 15.88 13.83 8.89
C GLY A 319 16.46 12.65 9.69
N ARG A 320 16.51 11.44 9.12
CA ARG A 320 17.31 10.35 9.68
C ARG A 320 18.63 10.23 8.95
N GLU A 321 19.70 9.98 9.69
CA GLU A 321 21.02 9.74 9.10
C GLU A 321 21.06 8.44 8.29
N ARG A 322 20.20 7.47 8.63
CA ARG A 322 20.24 6.11 8.10
C ARG A 322 18.94 5.64 7.51
N ALA A 323 19.06 4.76 6.53
CA ALA A 323 17.94 3.98 6.05
C ALA A 323 17.39 3.09 7.16
N ALA A 324 16.07 3.08 7.30
CA ALA A 324 15.37 2.39 8.36
C ALA A 324 14.46 1.31 7.79
N LYS A 325 14.28 0.24 8.56
CA LYS A 325 13.49 -0.91 8.15
C LYS A 325 12.01 -0.55 8.02
N VAL A 326 11.44 -0.87 6.87
CA VAL A 326 10.03 -0.63 6.54
C VAL A 326 9.25 -1.92 6.33
N PHE A 327 9.91 -3.02 5.94
CA PHE A 327 9.27 -4.33 5.93
C PHE A 327 10.22 -5.46 6.33
N GLY A 328 9.63 -6.58 6.73
CA GLY A 328 10.34 -7.84 6.96
C GLY A 328 9.56 -9.04 6.42
N ILE A 329 10.30 -10.03 5.94
CA ILE A 329 9.76 -11.31 5.45
C ILE A 329 10.13 -12.44 6.43
N LEU A 330 9.17 -13.33 6.67
CA LEU A 330 9.35 -14.59 7.39
C LEU A 330 8.75 -15.74 6.59
N VAL A 331 9.61 -16.60 6.03
CA VAL A 331 9.19 -17.81 5.33
C VAL A 331 9.30 -18.99 6.28
N GLU A 332 8.21 -19.75 6.40
CA GLU A 332 8.19 -21.07 7.01
C GLU A 332 7.76 -22.06 5.93
N ALA A 333 8.57 -23.07 5.68
CA ALA A 333 8.36 -24.01 4.58
C ALA A 333 8.51 -25.45 5.05
N GLY A 334 7.96 -26.37 4.28
CA GLY A 334 8.01 -27.80 4.58
C GLY A 334 7.69 -28.65 3.36
N GLN A 335 7.56 -29.95 3.60
CA GLN A 335 7.22 -30.96 2.61
C GLN A 335 5.97 -31.71 3.08
N GLU A 336 5.10 -32.04 2.12
CA GLU A 336 3.90 -32.85 2.30
C GLU A 336 3.78 -33.89 1.19
N ALA A 337 2.83 -34.81 1.32
CA ALA A 337 2.56 -35.81 0.28
C ALA A 337 2.26 -35.20 -1.10
N ARG A 338 1.79 -33.95 -1.14
CA ARG A 338 1.47 -33.21 -2.37
C ARG A 338 2.64 -32.38 -2.92
N GLY A 339 3.79 -32.35 -2.24
CA GLY A 339 4.95 -31.56 -2.61
C GLY A 339 5.33 -30.50 -1.58
N PRO A 340 6.26 -29.59 -1.93
CA PRO A 340 6.71 -28.55 -1.04
C PRO A 340 5.62 -27.48 -0.82
N TRP A 341 5.69 -26.83 0.32
CA TRP A 341 4.84 -25.68 0.64
C TRP A 341 5.67 -24.60 1.34
N ALA A 342 5.23 -23.35 1.19
CA ALA A 342 5.79 -22.21 1.89
C ALA A 342 4.67 -21.28 2.37
N VAL A 343 4.69 -20.93 3.66
CA VAL A 343 3.91 -19.84 4.25
C VAL A 343 4.82 -18.62 4.33
N VAL A 344 4.47 -17.60 3.55
CA VAL A 344 5.26 -16.38 3.38
C VAL A 344 4.61 -15.26 4.17
N GLY A 345 5.15 -14.98 5.35
CA GLY A 345 4.77 -13.84 6.19
C GLY A 345 5.41 -12.55 5.72
N ILE A 346 4.58 -11.52 5.51
CA ILE A 346 4.97 -10.21 5.05
C ILE A 346 4.40 -9.16 6.00
N GLY A 347 5.29 -8.42 6.67
CA GLY A 347 4.91 -7.27 7.49
C GLY A 347 5.47 -5.99 6.89
N VAL A 348 4.59 -5.05 6.52
CA VAL A 348 4.96 -3.73 5.98
C VAL A 348 4.44 -2.62 6.87
N ASN A 349 5.33 -1.70 7.27
CA ASN A 349 4.98 -0.47 7.99
C ASN A 349 4.49 0.57 6.99
N VAL A 350 3.20 0.86 6.95
CA VAL A 350 2.58 1.71 5.93
C VAL A 350 2.39 3.14 6.45
N ASN A 351 1.52 3.31 7.43
CA ASN A 351 1.11 4.57 8.05
C ASN A 351 1.43 4.56 9.56
N VAL A 352 2.66 4.14 9.89
CA VAL A 352 3.13 4.14 11.28
C VAL A 352 3.64 5.53 11.62
N PRO A 353 3.16 6.16 12.71
CA PRO A 353 3.63 7.46 13.16
C PRO A 353 5.12 7.46 13.51
N ALA A 354 5.80 8.59 13.33
CA ALA A 354 7.22 8.72 13.62
C ALA A 354 7.56 8.52 15.10
N GLU A 355 6.59 8.79 15.98
CA GLU A 355 6.70 8.68 17.44
C GLU A 355 6.45 7.24 17.97
N ALA A 356 6.16 6.29 17.07
CA ALA A 356 5.96 4.90 17.44
C ALA A 356 7.23 4.30 18.06
N PRO A 357 7.09 3.45 19.10
CA PRO A 357 8.25 2.82 19.72
C PRO A 357 9.00 1.95 18.71
N PRO A 358 10.34 1.91 18.78
CA PRO A 358 11.15 1.05 17.93
C PRO A 358 10.75 -0.42 18.09
N ALA A 359 10.31 -1.05 17.01
CA ALA A 359 10.02 -2.47 16.98
C ALA A 359 11.35 -3.25 16.98
N GLY A 360 11.80 -3.75 18.13
CA GLY A 360 12.92 -4.68 18.21
C GLY A 360 14.30 -4.09 17.93
N GLY A 361 14.61 -2.89 18.46
CA GLY A 361 15.99 -2.39 18.57
C GLY A 361 16.38 -1.20 17.69
N GLY A 362 15.44 -0.59 16.98
CA GLY A 362 15.64 0.69 16.27
C GLY A 362 14.32 1.26 15.75
N PRO A 363 14.20 2.58 15.55
CA PRO A 363 12.91 3.19 15.21
C PRO A 363 12.44 2.66 13.85
N ALA A 364 11.33 1.93 13.85
CA ALA A 364 10.72 1.45 12.61
C ALA A 364 10.39 2.65 11.72
N ALA A 365 10.72 2.56 10.43
CA ALA A 365 10.26 3.54 9.46
C ALA A 365 9.00 3.02 8.78
N SER A 366 8.20 3.94 8.27
CA SER A 366 7.00 3.68 7.49
C SER A 366 7.11 4.30 6.10
N LEU A 367 6.29 3.81 5.17
CA LEU A 367 6.11 4.47 3.88
C LEU A 367 5.61 5.91 4.05
N GLU A 368 4.78 6.15 5.06
CA GLU A 368 4.32 7.48 5.42
C GLU A 368 5.47 8.42 5.79
N ALA A 369 6.36 7.99 6.70
CA ALA A 369 7.49 8.80 7.11
C ALA A 369 8.48 9.07 5.96
N ALA A 370 8.70 8.09 5.07
CA ALA A 370 9.65 8.23 3.97
C ALA A 370 9.15 9.12 2.82
N TRP A 371 7.83 9.22 2.63
CA TRP A 371 7.22 10.04 1.58
C TRP A 371 6.40 11.23 2.10
N ASP A 372 6.38 11.48 3.42
CA ASP A 372 5.64 12.58 4.04
C ASP A 372 4.14 12.61 3.64
N ARG A 373 3.54 11.42 3.46
CA ARG A 373 2.11 11.26 3.15
C ARG A 373 1.62 9.85 3.45
N PRO A 374 0.36 9.66 3.86
CA PRO A 374 -0.18 8.33 4.10
C PRO A 374 -0.52 7.61 2.79
N TRP A 375 -0.64 6.28 2.89
CA TRP A 375 -0.87 5.37 1.76
C TRP A 375 -2.06 4.43 2.01
N PRO A 376 -2.89 4.18 0.98
CA PRO A 376 -4.04 3.27 1.11
C PRO A 376 -3.56 1.81 1.12
N ARG A 377 -3.81 1.09 2.22
CA ARG A 377 -3.27 -0.27 2.44
C ARG A 377 -3.85 -1.29 1.48
N GLN A 378 -5.13 -1.16 1.15
CA GLN A 378 -5.81 -2.01 0.17
C GLN A 378 -5.23 -1.87 -1.24
N VAL A 379 -4.76 -0.67 -1.62
CA VAL A 379 -4.08 -0.47 -2.91
C VAL A 379 -2.68 -1.07 -2.87
N LEU A 380 -1.95 -0.90 -1.75
CA LEU A 380 -0.65 -1.55 -1.57
C LEU A 380 -0.78 -3.08 -1.67
N TRP A 381 -1.82 -3.64 -1.04
CA TRP A 381 -2.17 -5.06 -1.16
C TRP A 381 -2.36 -5.48 -2.62
N ALA A 382 -3.20 -4.79 -3.39
CA ALA A 382 -3.43 -5.13 -4.80
C ALA A 382 -2.14 -5.13 -5.63
N ARG A 383 -1.25 -4.15 -5.39
CA ARG A 383 0.05 -4.05 -6.06
C ARG A 383 0.99 -5.19 -5.64
N LEU A 384 1.03 -5.51 -4.34
CA LEU A 384 1.83 -6.60 -3.80
C LEU A 384 1.37 -7.96 -4.31
N ALA A 385 0.06 -8.21 -4.31
CA ALA A 385 -0.54 -9.45 -4.81
C ALA A 385 -0.15 -9.71 -6.27
N MET A 386 -0.28 -8.69 -7.12
CA MET A 386 0.14 -8.76 -8.53
C MET A 386 1.64 -9.00 -8.67
N ALA A 387 2.47 -8.25 -7.93
CA ALA A 387 3.92 -8.39 -8.00
C ALA A 387 4.40 -9.78 -7.53
N LEU A 388 3.75 -10.33 -6.48
CA LEU A 388 4.01 -11.70 -6.00
C LEU A 388 3.63 -12.74 -7.05
N GLU A 389 2.43 -12.65 -7.61
CA GLU A 389 1.95 -13.60 -8.63
C GLU A 389 2.86 -13.61 -9.86
N VAL A 390 3.25 -12.44 -10.36
CA VAL A 390 4.17 -12.31 -11.48
C VAL A 390 5.55 -12.87 -11.13
N ALA A 391 6.13 -12.48 -9.98
CA ALA A 391 7.46 -12.94 -9.59
C ALA A 391 7.50 -14.47 -9.38
N TYR A 392 6.42 -15.04 -8.84
CA TYR A 392 6.25 -16.47 -8.63
C TYR A 392 6.16 -17.25 -9.95
N ARG A 393 5.30 -16.81 -10.87
CA ARG A 393 5.20 -17.44 -12.20
C ARG A 393 6.54 -17.39 -12.94
N ARG A 394 7.22 -16.24 -12.91
CA ARG A 394 8.52 -16.08 -13.56
C ARG A 394 9.58 -16.99 -12.96
N TRP A 395 9.64 -17.11 -11.62
CA TRP A 395 10.57 -18.04 -10.97
C TRP A 395 10.32 -19.50 -11.39
N ILE A 396 9.05 -19.93 -11.44
CA ILE A 396 8.71 -21.30 -11.87
C ILE A 396 9.14 -21.55 -13.32
N ILE A 397 8.81 -20.62 -14.23
CA ILE A 397 8.96 -20.80 -15.68
C ILE A 397 10.39 -20.52 -16.15
N GLU A 398 10.98 -19.41 -15.72
CA GLU A 398 12.29 -18.90 -16.18
C GLU A 398 13.44 -19.33 -15.24
N GLY A 399 13.13 -19.92 -14.08
CA GLY A 399 14.12 -20.26 -13.06
C GLY A 399 14.57 -19.05 -12.22
N PRO A 400 15.67 -19.18 -11.46
CA PRO A 400 16.04 -18.20 -10.44
C PRO A 400 16.72 -16.93 -10.98
N ALA A 401 17.32 -16.98 -12.19
CA ALA A 401 18.17 -15.90 -12.68
C ALA A 401 17.49 -14.51 -12.73
N PRO A 402 16.25 -14.37 -13.26
CA PRO A 402 15.58 -13.07 -13.27
C PRO A 402 15.28 -12.51 -11.87
N LEU A 403 15.02 -13.40 -10.90
CA LEU A 403 14.78 -13.02 -9.51
C LEU A 403 16.08 -12.52 -8.85
N ILE A 404 17.18 -13.24 -9.03
CA ILE A 404 18.51 -12.85 -8.53
C ILE A 404 18.91 -11.48 -9.09
N GLU A 405 18.71 -11.26 -10.39
CA GLU A 405 19.00 -9.99 -11.03
C GLU A 405 18.11 -8.85 -10.47
N ALA A 406 16.81 -9.10 -10.29
CA ALA A 406 15.86 -8.15 -9.73
C ALA A 406 16.19 -7.77 -8.27
N TRP A 407 16.67 -8.74 -7.48
CA TRP A 407 17.17 -8.50 -6.13
C TRP A 407 18.47 -7.69 -6.16
N ALA A 408 19.44 -8.08 -6.99
CA ALA A 408 20.75 -7.44 -7.06
C ALA A 408 20.63 -5.95 -7.39
N ARG A 409 19.76 -5.56 -8.34
CA ARG A 409 19.49 -4.15 -8.69
C ARG A 409 18.98 -3.31 -7.52
N ARG A 410 18.33 -3.93 -6.54
CA ARG A 410 17.74 -3.28 -5.35
C ARG A 410 18.57 -3.49 -4.09
N SER A 411 19.64 -4.26 -4.13
CA SER A 411 20.37 -4.70 -2.95
C SER A 411 21.09 -3.55 -2.24
N LEU A 412 20.85 -3.38 -0.94
CA LEU A 412 21.69 -2.56 -0.06
C LEU A 412 22.97 -3.31 0.35
N THR A 413 22.91 -4.64 0.35
CA THR A 413 23.97 -5.51 0.87
C THR A 413 25.14 -5.64 -0.11
N LEU A 414 24.86 -5.86 -1.40
CA LEU A 414 25.88 -6.11 -2.41
C LEU A 414 26.82 -4.90 -2.57
N GLY A 415 28.11 -5.20 -2.72
CA GLY A 415 29.18 -4.21 -2.82
C GLY A 415 29.64 -3.60 -1.48
N ARG A 416 29.03 -3.99 -0.36
CA ARG A 416 29.40 -3.48 0.98
C ARG A 416 30.24 -4.50 1.75
N LEU A 417 31.00 -4.00 2.72
CA LEU A 417 31.60 -4.83 3.76
C LEU A 417 30.49 -5.31 4.70
N VAL A 418 30.44 -6.60 4.97
CA VAL A 418 29.42 -7.23 5.78
C VAL A 418 30.03 -8.22 6.76
N ALA A 419 29.34 -8.45 7.87
CA ALA A 419 29.57 -9.60 8.73
C ALA A 419 28.29 -10.43 8.80
N VAL A 420 28.40 -11.71 8.44
CA VAL A 420 27.29 -12.68 8.46
C VAL A 420 27.43 -13.54 9.71
N HIS A 421 26.35 -13.64 10.49
CA HIS A 421 26.31 -14.47 11.69
C HIS A 421 25.33 -15.62 11.50
N ARG A 422 25.71 -16.81 11.95
CA ARG A 422 24.76 -17.91 12.10
C ARG A 422 23.86 -17.64 13.31
N PRO A 423 22.62 -18.14 13.30
CA PRO A 423 21.73 -18.01 14.44
C PRO A 423 22.36 -18.58 15.72
N GLY A 424 22.41 -17.77 16.79
CA GLY A 424 22.93 -18.18 18.10
C GLY A 424 24.46 -18.16 18.24
N GLU A 425 25.21 -17.86 17.18
CA GLU A 425 26.67 -17.75 17.23
C GLU A 425 27.10 -16.29 17.44
N MET A 426 27.99 -16.05 18.41
CA MET A 426 28.55 -14.71 18.66
C MET A 426 29.61 -14.32 17.63
N ALA A 427 30.39 -15.28 17.13
CA ALA A 427 31.38 -15.05 16.11
C ALA A 427 30.72 -15.01 14.73
N PRO A 428 31.14 -14.09 13.82
CA PRO A 428 30.66 -14.10 12.46
C PRO A 428 31.17 -15.34 11.72
N LEU A 429 30.31 -15.94 10.92
CA LEU A 429 30.66 -16.97 9.94
C LEU A 429 31.74 -16.44 8.99
N VAL A 430 31.56 -15.21 8.53
CA VAL A 430 32.49 -14.54 7.62
C VAL A 430 32.33 -13.02 7.77
N ILE A 431 33.46 -12.32 7.73
CA ILE A 431 33.52 -10.87 7.54
C ILE A 431 34.20 -10.64 6.19
N GLY A 432 33.57 -9.86 5.32
CA GLY A 432 34.08 -9.68 3.97
C GLY A 432 33.17 -8.86 3.09
N ARG A 433 33.52 -8.72 1.82
CA ARG A 433 32.73 -7.96 0.85
C ARG A 433 31.63 -8.84 0.28
N ALA A 434 30.38 -8.38 0.33
CA ALA A 434 29.28 -9.04 -0.36
C ALA A 434 29.42 -8.82 -1.87
N VAL A 435 29.74 -9.87 -2.64
CA VAL A 435 30.11 -9.75 -4.07
C VAL A 435 29.02 -10.26 -5.01
N GLY A 436 28.11 -11.10 -4.55
CA GLY A 436 27.05 -11.65 -5.40
C GLY A 436 26.04 -12.50 -4.64
N LEU A 437 25.14 -13.10 -5.40
CA LEU A 437 24.22 -14.13 -4.94
C LEU A 437 24.41 -15.39 -5.81
N GLU A 438 24.35 -16.56 -5.20
CA GLU A 438 24.25 -17.82 -5.93
C GLU A 438 22.83 -18.03 -6.49
N PRO A 439 22.65 -18.93 -7.48
CA PRO A 439 21.33 -19.21 -8.06
C PRO A 439 20.26 -19.66 -7.05
N ASP A 440 20.64 -20.21 -5.91
CA ASP A 440 19.74 -20.62 -4.83
C ASP A 440 19.45 -19.49 -3.80
N GLY A 441 20.06 -18.30 -4.01
CA GLY A 441 19.88 -17.12 -3.17
C GLY A 441 20.90 -16.96 -2.03
N ALA A 442 21.90 -17.85 -1.92
CA ALA A 442 22.98 -17.71 -0.95
C ALA A 442 23.80 -16.43 -1.22
N LEU A 443 24.15 -15.70 -0.16
CA LEU A 443 25.01 -14.52 -0.27
C LEU A 443 26.47 -14.94 -0.40
N LEU A 444 27.14 -14.53 -1.48
CA LEU A 444 28.58 -14.74 -1.66
C LEU A 444 29.33 -13.60 -0.98
N VAL A 445 30.14 -13.95 0.01
CA VAL A 445 31.01 -13.01 0.74
C VAL A 445 32.46 -13.35 0.45
N GLN A 446 33.21 -12.38 -0.06
CA GLN A 446 34.66 -12.49 -0.25
C GLN A 446 35.37 -12.04 1.02
N ASP A 447 36.07 -12.95 1.68
CA ASP A 447 36.86 -12.63 2.88
C ASP A 447 38.13 -11.80 2.55
N PRO A 448 38.88 -11.30 3.54
CA PRO A 448 40.12 -10.55 3.30
C PRO A 448 41.22 -11.35 2.60
N GLY A 449 41.18 -12.69 2.67
CA GLY A 449 42.10 -13.60 1.97
C GLY A 449 41.71 -13.84 0.50
N GLY A 450 40.57 -13.32 0.06
CA GLY A 450 40.04 -13.48 -1.31
C GLY A 450 39.14 -14.70 -1.50
N THR A 451 38.90 -15.51 -0.46
CA THR A 451 38.06 -16.72 -0.52
C THR A 451 36.59 -16.33 -0.60
N LEU A 452 35.84 -16.99 -1.49
CA LEU A 452 34.39 -16.83 -1.59
C LEU A 452 33.67 -17.81 -0.65
N VAL A 453 32.88 -17.27 0.26
CA VAL A 453 32.10 -18.03 1.25
C VAL A 453 30.60 -17.87 0.97
N PRO A 454 29.88 -18.93 0.53
CA PRO A 454 28.44 -18.89 0.35
C PRO A 454 27.69 -18.94 1.69
N CYS A 455 26.73 -18.05 1.87
CA CYS A 455 25.92 -17.91 3.08
C CYS A 455 24.43 -18.15 2.77
N TYR A 456 23.89 -19.29 3.19
CA TYR A 456 22.51 -19.71 2.90
C TYR A 456 21.45 -19.09 3.83
N GLY A 457 21.88 -18.53 4.96
CA GLY A 457 21.01 -17.90 5.93
C GLY A 457 21.80 -17.34 7.10
N GLY A 458 21.20 -16.39 7.81
CA GLY A 458 21.82 -15.78 8.99
C GLY A 458 21.33 -14.36 9.21
N GLU A 459 22.05 -13.63 10.04
CA GLU A 459 21.92 -12.19 10.19
C GLU A 459 23.09 -11.49 9.50
N VAL A 460 22.78 -10.51 8.66
CA VAL A 460 23.80 -9.67 8.02
C VAL A 460 23.85 -8.30 8.70
N SER A 461 25.05 -7.89 9.09
CA SER A 461 25.37 -6.53 9.52
C SER A 461 26.20 -5.85 8.43
N ILE A 462 25.80 -4.65 8.02
CA ILE A 462 26.59 -3.83 7.10
C ILE A 462 27.59 -3.04 7.93
N ARG A 463 28.85 -3.03 7.49
CA ARG A 463 29.98 -2.40 8.18
C ARG A 463 30.39 -1.13 7.45
N ASP A 464 30.96 -0.19 8.19
CA ASP A 464 31.67 0.96 7.61
C ASP A 464 33.02 0.51 7.02
N PRO A 465 33.66 1.32 6.15
CA PRO A 465 34.92 0.96 5.51
C PRO A 465 36.06 0.64 6.49
N ASP A 466 35.99 1.16 7.71
CA ASP A 466 36.95 0.91 8.80
C ASP A 466 36.67 -0.38 9.59
N GLY A 467 35.64 -1.16 9.20
CA GLY A 467 35.26 -2.41 9.85
C GLY A 467 34.40 -2.24 11.11
N SER A 468 34.14 -1.01 11.54
CA SER A 468 33.16 -0.75 12.59
C SER A 468 31.76 -1.14 12.10
N TYR A 469 30.83 -1.39 13.03
CA TYR A 469 29.42 -1.36 12.65
C TYR A 469 29.21 -0.03 11.94
N ALA A 470 28.47 0.01 10.82
CA ALA A 470 27.92 1.28 10.39
C ALA A 470 27.24 1.87 11.63
N GLY A 471 27.85 2.86 12.28
CA GLY A 471 27.75 3.05 13.74
C GLY A 471 26.40 3.44 14.33
N GLY A 472 25.78 2.57 15.15
CA GLY A 472 24.65 2.91 16.04
C GLY A 472 23.27 2.84 15.41
#